data_AF-A0A920G1X2-F1
#
_entry.id   AF-A0A920G1X2-F1
#
_cell.length_a   1.000
_cell.length_b   1.000
_cell.length_c   1.000
_cell.angle_alpha   90.00
_cell.angle_beta   90.00
_cell.angle_gamma   90.00
#
_symmetry.space_group_name_H-M   'P 1'
#
loop_
_entity.id
_entity.type
_entity.pdbx_description
1 polymer ?
#
loop_
_entity_poly.entity_id
_entity_poly.type
_entity_poly.pdbx_seq_one_letter_code
_entity_poly.pdbx_strand_id
1 'polypeptide(L)' 'MSEEEETADVSLDQLGEDAEGQGFDAMVSADVLQSVPVTLSVEVGRTRLKIRDLLRLKQGSVIELERNAGEPWIFL' A
#
# COMPACT_ATOMS: atom_id res chain seq x y z
N MET A 1 -46.05 -31.40 -24.19
CA MET A 1 -44.77 -31.46 -23.47
C MET A 1 -44.22 -30.05 -23.51
N SER A 2 -44.43 -29.34 -22.41
CA SER A 2 -43.96 -27.97 -22.19
C SER A 2 -43.41 -28.03 -20.77
N GLU A 3 -42.09 -28.01 -20.67
CA GLU A 3 -41.38 -27.97 -19.39
C GLU A 3 -41.59 -26.58 -18.78
N GLU A 4 -42.33 -26.51 -17.67
CA GLU A 4 -42.34 -25.35 -16.80
C GLU A 4 -41.11 -25.45 -15.89
N GLU A 5 -40.16 -24.52 -16.04
CA GLU A 5 -39.08 -24.32 -15.08
C GLU A 5 -39.66 -23.74 -13.79
N GLU A 6 -39.56 -24.53 -12.72
CA GLU A 6 -39.86 -24.13 -11.36
C GLU A 6 -38.73 -23.21 -10.85
N THR A 7 -38.96 -21.90 -10.88
CA THR A 7 -38.04 -20.96 -10.23
C THR A 7 -38.26 -21.01 -8.72
N ALA A 8 -37.36 -21.71 -8.03
CA ALA A 8 -37.29 -21.70 -6.58
C ALA A 8 -36.93 -20.28 -6.09
N ASP A 9 -37.91 -19.61 -5.49
CA ASP A 9 -37.73 -18.35 -4.77
C ASP A 9 -36.86 -18.62 -3.53
N VAL A 10 -35.56 -18.39 -3.66
CA VAL A 10 -34.66 -18.33 -2.51
C VAL A 10 -34.89 -17.00 -1.81
N SER A 11 -35.78 -17.01 -0.83
CA SER A 11 -36.05 -15.86 0.03
C SER A 11 -34.76 -15.47 0.78
N LEU A 12 -34.22 -14.28 0.48
CA LEU A 12 -33.01 -13.68 1.07
C LEU A 12 -33.10 -13.39 2.59
N ASP A 13 -34.19 -13.80 3.24
CA ASP A 13 -34.56 -13.41 4.60
C ASP A 13 -33.72 -14.10 5.70
N GLN A 14 -32.91 -15.10 5.36
CA GLN A 14 -32.17 -15.92 6.34
C GLN A 14 -30.69 -15.55 6.51
N LEU A 15 -30.24 -14.39 6.02
CA LEU A 15 -28.85 -13.93 6.18
C LEU A 15 -28.67 -12.89 7.32
N GLY A 16 -29.68 -12.67 8.14
CA GLY A 16 -29.73 -11.58 9.11
C GLY A 16 -29.35 -11.90 10.56
N GLU A 17 -29.24 -13.18 10.95
CA GLU A 17 -29.28 -13.56 12.38
C GLU A 17 -27.97 -14.05 13.00
N ASP A 18 -26.82 -13.90 12.32
CA ASP A 18 -25.49 -14.21 12.89
C ASP A 18 -24.58 -12.99 13.09
N ALA A 19 -25.11 -11.77 12.97
CA ALA A 19 -24.33 -10.53 13.04
C ALA A 19 -24.35 -9.81 14.42
N GLU A 20 -24.82 -10.45 15.48
CA GLU A 20 -24.80 -9.86 16.83
C GLU A 20 -23.49 -10.18 17.56
N GLY A 21 -22.39 -9.54 17.14
CA GLY A 21 -21.12 -9.62 17.85
C GLY A 21 -19.91 -8.93 17.20
N GLN A 22 -20.00 -8.50 15.93
CA GLN A 22 -18.83 -8.01 15.18
C GLN A 22 -18.79 -6.50 14.95
N GLY A 23 -19.83 -5.75 15.34
CA GLY A 23 -19.90 -4.31 15.09
C GLY A 23 -18.89 -3.47 15.88
N PHE A 24 -18.49 -3.92 17.07
CA PHE A 24 -17.52 -3.19 17.91
C PHE A 24 -16.07 -3.48 17.50
N ASP A 25 -15.80 -4.71 17.07
CA ASP A 25 -14.45 -5.15 16.65
C ASP A 25 -14.07 -4.56 15.28
N ALA A 26 -15.01 -4.46 14.34
CA ALA A 26 -14.76 -3.88 13.01
C ALA A 26 -14.47 -2.36 13.04
N MET A 27 -15.12 -1.61 13.92
CA MET A 27 -14.93 -0.16 14.04
C MET A 27 -13.62 0.18 14.75
N VAL A 28 -13.29 -0.54 15.85
CA VAL A 28 -11.99 -0.41 16.54
C VAL A 28 -10.85 -0.85 15.61
N SER A 29 -11.05 -1.89 14.81
CA SER A 29 -10.04 -2.35 13.85
C SER A 29 -9.74 -1.33 12.76
N ALA A 30 -10.75 -0.62 12.23
CA ALA A 30 -10.55 0.37 11.16
C ALA A 30 -9.78 1.62 11.63
N ASP A 31 -10.11 2.14 12.81
CA ASP A 31 -9.41 3.31 13.39
C ASP A 31 -7.98 2.97 13.80
N VAL A 32 -7.76 1.75 14.31
CA VAL A 32 -6.42 1.26 14.66
C VAL A 32 -5.54 1.10 13.40
N LEU A 33 -6.08 0.55 12.30
CA LEU A 33 -5.35 0.41 11.03
C LEU A 33 -4.97 1.76 10.39
N GLN A 34 -5.79 2.81 10.57
CA GLN A 34 -5.46 4.17 10.11
C GLN A 34 -4.32 4.83 10.89
N SER A 35 -4.10 4.39 12.14
CA SER A 35 -3.10 4.97 13.05
C SER A 35 -1.73 4.27 13.02
N VAL A 36 -1.52 3.29 12.14
CA VAL A 36 -0.27 2.54 12.08
C VAL A 36 0.85 3.45 11.53
N PRO A 37 1.91 3.75 12.31
CA PRO A 37 3.00 4.58 11.83
C PRO A 37 3.77 3.84 10.73
N VAL A 38 3.95 4.50 9.57
CA VAL A 38 4.75 3.99 8.45
C VAL A 38 6.03 4.80 8.30
N THR A 39 7.12 4.10 7.96
CA THR A 39 8.38 4.75 7.62
C THR A 39 8.37 5.12 6.14
N LEU A 40 8.29 6.41 5.85
CA LEU A 40 8.41 6.91 4.48
C LEU A 40 9.88 7.21 4.17
N SER A 41 10.42 6.54 3.15
CA SER A 41 11.75 6.85 2.61
C SER A 41 11.60 7.58 1.28
N VAL A 42 12.43 8.61 1.07
CA VAL A 42 12.40 9.36 -0.18
C VAL A 42 13.80 9.47 -0.77
N GLU A 43 13.92 9.09 -2.04
CA GLU A 43 15.18 9.12 -2.78
C GLU A 43 15.34 10.46 -3.52
N VAL A 44 16.43 11.19 -3.21
CA VAL A 44 16.74 12.50 -3.84
C VAL A 44 17.34 12.32 -5.23
N GLY A 45 18.12 11.26 -5.44
CA GLY A 45 18.77 10.93 -6.71
C GLY A 45 19.81 9.81 -6.55
N ARG A 46 20.19 9.21 -7.67
CA ARG A 46 21.17 8.12 -7.73
C ARG A 46 22.38 8.52 -8.56
N THR A 47 23.51 7.87 -8.36
CA THR A 47 24.69 8.04 -9.22
C THR A 47 25.50 6.75 -9.21
N ARG A 48 26.17 6.44 -10.31
CA ARG A 48 26.97 5.22 -10.42
C ARG A 48 28.45 5.57 -10.42
N LEU A 49 29.15 5.15 -9.37
CA LEU A 49 30.59 5.37 -9.21
C LEU A 49 31.36 4.06 -9.32
N LYS A 50 32.60 4.12 -9.82
CA LYS A 50 33.52 2.99 -9.71
C LYS A 50 33.97 2.86 -8.26
N ILE A 51 34.21 1.62 -7.81
CA ILE A 51 34.64 1.32 -6.43
C ILE A 51 35.90 2.12 -6.04
N ARG A 52 36.82 2.32 -6.97
CA ARG A 52 38.03 3.14 -6.75
C ARG A 52 37.72 4.59 -6.40
N ASP A 53 36.72 5.17 -7.06
CA ASP A 53 36.35 6.58 -6.87
C ASP A 53 35.59 6.75 -5.56
N LEU A 54 34.76 5.75 -5.20
CA LEU A 54 34.09 5.68 -3.90
C LEU A 54 35.09 5.65 -2.72
N LEU A 55 36.13 4.82 -2.81
CA LEU A 55 37.17 4.73 -1.77
C LEU A 55 38.05 5.99 -1.65
N ARG A 56 38.01 6.88 -2.65
CA ARG A 56 38.77 8.13 -2.67
C ARG A 56 37.97 9.31 -2.09
N LEU A 57 36.68 9.13 -1.82
CA LEU A 57 35.86 10.17 -1.22
C LEU A 57 36.40 10.55 0.15
N LYS A 58 36.44 11.85 0.40
CA LYS A 58 36.86 12.44 1.67
C LYS A 58 35.86 13.50 2.08
N GLN A 59 36.00 14.02 3.29
CA GLN A 59 35.22 15.18 3.71
C GLN A 59 35.39 16.33 2.70
N GLY A 60 34.28 16.92 2.27
CA GLY A 60 34.26 17.99 1.27
C GLY A 60 34.20 17.53 -0.18
N SER A 61 34.16 16.21 -0.46
CA SER A 61 33.88 15.73 -1.81
C SER A 61 32.43 16.06 -2.23
N VAL A 62 32.27 16.72 -3.38
CA VAL A 62 30.97 17.03 -3.99
C VAL A 62 30.70 16.03 -5.11
N ILE A 63 29.51 15.43 -5.11
CA ILE A 63 29.10 14.41 -6.09
C ILE A 63 27.82 14.87 -6.76
N GLU A 64 27.82 14.85 -8.08
CA GLU A 64 26.63 15.10 -8.87
C GLU A 64 25.76 13.84 -8.92
N LEU A 65 24.46 14.03 -8.69
CA LEU A 65 23.47 12.97 -8.77
C LEU A 65 22.81 13.01 -10.14
N GLU A 66 22.61 11.84 -10.73
CA GLU A 66 21.78 11.70 -11.92
C GLU A 66 20.32 11.88 -11.50
N ARG A 67 19.77 13.06 -11.79
CA ARG A 67 18.36 13.39 -11.56
C ARG A 67 17.81 14.11 -12.77
N ASN A 68 16.66 13.67 -13.29
CA ASN A 68 15.85 14.53 -14.14
C ASN A 68 15.28 15.65 -13.24
N ALA A 69 15.83 16.85 -13.34
CA ALA A 69 15.33 18.01 -12.61
C ALA A 69 13.85 18.26 -12.97
N GLY A 70 12.93 17.84 -12.10
CA GLY A 70 11.48 18.00 -12.28
C GLY A 70 10.64 16.74 -12.02
N GLU A 71 11.26 15.56 -11.87
CA GLU A 71 10.51 14.34 -11.54
C GLU A 71 9.99 14.34 -10.08
N PRO A 72 8.76 13.86 -9.84
CA PRO A 72 8.24 13.66 -8.49
C PRO A 72 9.09 12.64 -7.74
N TRP A 73 9.15 12.79 -6.43
CA TRP A 73 10.07 11.99 -5.62
C TRP A 73 9.48 10.58 -5.52
N ILE A 74 10.27 9.56 -5.85
CA ILE A 74 9.79 8.16 -5.80
C ILE A 74 9.73 7.75 -4.33
N PHE A 75 8.55 7.31 -3.91
CA PHE A 75 8.34 6.68 -2.60
C PHE A 75 8.72 5.21 -2.73
N LEU A 76 9.67 4.74 -1.91
CA LEU A 76 10.10 3.35 -1.82
C LEU A 76 9.51 2.67 -0.58
#